data_AF-A0A7C8MPD6-F1
#
_entry.id   AF-A0A7C8MPD6-F1
#
_cell.length_a   1.000
_cell.length_b   1.000
_cell.length_c   1.000
_cell.angle_alpha   90.00
_cell.angle_beta   90.00
_cell.angle_gamma   90.00
#
_symmetry.space_group_name_H-M   'P 1'
#
loop_
_entity.id
_entity.type
_entity.pdbx_description
1 polymer ?
#
loop_
_entity_poly.entity_id
_entity_poly.type
_entity_poly.pdbx_seq_one_letter_code
_entity_poly.pdbx_strand_id
1 'polypeptide(L)'
;MAVGQVSFKDPRKVKRVLITQRENAIVNRLNKTRIEKTQPDLFQEKEDHLRQLRKKEQAARQERKKEEARVSKERSEKKWQKDHAYDDLFSEENMEASSNQNRPENWEDDFM
;
A
#
# COMPACT_ATOMS: atom_id res chain seq x y z
N MET A 1 57.62 4.97 -19.22
CA MET A 1 56.42 4.92 -18.34
C MET A 1 56.55 3.64 -17.52
N ALA A 2 56.54 3.73 -16.18
CA ALA A 2 56.71 2.56 -15.33
C ALA A 2 55.46 1.66 -15.37
N VAL A 3 55.65 0.35 -15.25
CA VAL A 3 54.56 -0.62 -15.20
C VAL A 3 53.64 -0.28 -14.02
N GLY A 4 52.35 -0.05 -14.29
CA GLY A 4 51.36 0.35 -13.28
C GLY A 4 51.02 1.85 -13.21
N GLN A 5 51.60 2.69 -14.09
CA GLN A 5 51.22 4.10 -14.16
C GLN A 5 49.80 4.28 -14.72
N VAL A 6 48.83 4.57 -13.83
CA VAL A 6 47.45 4.91 -14.20
C VAL A 6 47.36 6.43 -14.40
N SER A 7 46.92 6.86 -15.59
CA SER A 7 46.75 8.29 -15.92
C SER A 7 45.34 8.58 -16.44
N PHE A 8 44.89 9.82 -16.26
CA PHE A 8 43.59 10.25 -16.77
C PHE A 8 43.68 10.53 -18.27
N LYS A 9 42.68 10.04 -19.04
CA LYS A 9 42.61 10.26 -20.50
C LYS A 9 42.44 11.75 -20.88
N ASP A 10 41.68 12.50 -20.08
CA ASP A 10 41.42 13.93 -20.33
C ASP A 10 41.51 14.72 -19.01
N PRO A 11 42.54 15.57 -18.82
CA PRO A 11 42.73 16.33 -17.59
C PRO A 11 41.66 17.41 -17.37
N ARG A 12 40.94 17.85 -18.42
CA ARG A 12 39.89 18.88 -18.29
C ARG A 12 38.64 18.36 -17.58
N LYS A 13 38.44 17.04 -17.59
CA LYS A 13 37.34 16.36 -16.91
C LYS A 13 37.68 15.96 -15.47
N VAL A 14 38.90 16.27 -14.99
CA VAL A 14 39.35 15.90 -13.65
C VAL A 14 39.15 17.08 -12.70
N LYS A 15 38.26 16.92 -11.74
CA LYS A 15 38.13 17.86 -10.62
C LYS A 15 39.24 17.58 -9.60
N ARG A 16 40.20 18.49 -9.48
CA ARG A 16 41.26 18.43 -8.46
C ARG A 16 40.84 19.27 -7.26
N VAL A 17 40.94 18.70 -6.07
CA VAL A 17 40.66 19.39 -4.81
C VAL A 17 41.98 19.56 -4.07
N LEU A 18 42.30 20.79 -3.66
CA LEU A 18 43.46 21.06 -2.83
C LEU A 18 43.15 20.63 -1.39
N ILE A 19 43.96 19.72 -0.87
CA ILE A 19 43.88 19.29 0.53
C ILE A 19 45.01 20.00 1.28
N THR A 20 44.65 20.90 2.18
CA THR A 20 45.61 21.73 2.96
C THR A 20 46.45 20.88 3.91
N GLN A 21 45.84 19.90 4.57
CA GLN A 21 46.52 18.98 5.47
C GLN A 21 45.83 17.61 5.43
N ARG A 22 46.62 16.54 5.36
CA ARG A 22 46.11 15.16 5.45
C ARG A 22 46.14 14.69 6.90
N GLU A 23 44.97 14.49 7.48
CA GLU A 23 44.85 13.95 8.83
C GLU A 23 44.80 12.41 8.80
N ASN A 24 45.92 11.79 9.17
CA ASN A 24 46.07 10.33 9.09
C ASN A 24 45.14 9.57 10.05
N ALA A 25 44.76 10.16 11.19
CA ALA A 25 43.85 9.54 12.14
C ALA A 25 42.46 9.31 11.53
N ILE A 26 41.92 10.32 10.82
CA ILE A 26 40.64 10.23 10.12
C ILE A 26 40.70 9.20 8.99
N VAL A 27 41.75 9.26 8.17
CA VAL A 27 41.94 8.31 7.06
C VAL A 27 42.02 6.87 7.58
N ASN A 28 42.76 6.63 8.66
CA ASN A 28 42.89 5.30 9.26
C ASN A 28 41.56 4.81 9.83
N ARG A 29 40.75 5.68 10.44
CA ARG A 29 39.41 5.32 10.91
C ARG A 29 38.47 4.98 9.75
N LEU A 30 38.49 5.78 8.68
CA LEU A 30 37.67 5.53 7.48
C LEU A 30 38.06 4.24 6.78
N ASN A 31 39.36 3.98 6.62
CA ASN A 31 39.86 2.75 6.01
C ASN A 31 39.52 1.52 6.86
N LYS A 32 39.51 1.65 8.20
CA LYS A 32 39.06 0.56 9.09
C LYS A 32 37.58 0.23 8.91
N THR A 33 36.74 1.21 8.59
CA THR A 33 35.30 1.00 8.31
C THR A 33 34.99 0.68 6.85
N ARG A 34 35.98 0.72 5.97
CA ARG A 34 35.79 0.55 4.54
C ARG A 34 35.59 -0.92 4.22
N ILE A 35 34.34 -1.30 3.98
CA ILE A 35 33.98 -2.62 3.47
C ILE A 35 34.17 -2.59 1.95
N GLU A 36 35.33 -3.03 1.49
CA GLU A 36 35.53 -3.26 0.06
C GLU A 36 34.87 -4.59 -0.31
N LYS A 37 33.70 -4.52 -0.94
CA LYS A 37 33.15 -5.67 -1.67
C LYS A 37 34.01 -5.86 -2.91
N THR A 38 35.14 -6.55 -2.76
CA THR A 38 36.15 -6.76 -3.81
C THR A 38 35.62 -7.54 -5.00
N GLN A 39 34.59 -8.37 -4.80
CA GLN A 39 33.84 -9.02 -5.88
C GLN A 39 32.35 -9.08 -5.48
N PRO A 40 31.55 -8.02 -5.75
CA PRO A 40 30.11 -8.08 -5.52
C PRO A 40 29.50 -9.10 -6.49
N ASP A 41 28.71 -10.05 -6.00
CA ASP A 41 27.89 -10.87 -6.87
C ASP A 41 26.73 -10.01 -7.40
N LEU A 42 26.97 -9.38 -8.55
CA LEU A 42 26.03 -8.49 -9.22
C LEU A 42 24.74 -9.22 -9.61
N PHE A 43 24.79 -10.54 -9.80
CA PHE A 43 23.61 -11.32 -10.15
C PHE A 43 22.69 -11.44 -8.94
N GLN A 44 23.23 -11.75 -7.76
CA GLN A 44 22.46 -11.84 -6.54
C GLN A 44 21.86 -10.48 -6.14
N GLU A 45 22.63 -9.38 -6.20
CA GLU A 45 22.12 -8.05 -5.89
C GLU A 45 20.98 -7.62 -6.84
N LYS A 46 21.08 -7.97 -8.13
CA LYS A 46 20.02 -7.75 -9.11
C LYS A 46 18.76 -8.56 -8.77
N GLU A 47 18.91 -9.85 -8.46
CA GLU A 47 17.79 -10.72 -8.11
C GLU A 47 17.09 -10.26 -6.81
N ASP A 48 17.85 -9.84 -5.80
CA ASP A 48 17.29 -9.30 -4.56
C ASP A 48 16.53 -7.99 -4.82
N HIS A 49 17.07 -7.10 -5.65
CA HIS A 49 16.39 -5.88 -6.05
C HIS A 49 15.08 -6.17 -6.82
N LEU A 50 15.11 -7.10 -7.78
CA LEU A 50 13.92 -7.53 -8.52
C LEU A 50 12.89 -8.22 -7.61
N ARG A 51 13.33 -9.00 -6.62
CA ARG A 51 12.45 -9.61 -5.61
C ARG A 51 11.77 -8.55 -4.76
N GLN A 52 12.50 -7.50 -4.35
CA GLN A 52 11.92 -6.39 -3.61
C GLN A 52 10.87 -5.62 -4.43
N LEU A 53 11.15 -5.36 -5.71
CA LEU A 53 10.18 -4.73 -6.62
C LEU A 53 8.91 -5.58 -6.78
N ARG A 54 9.05 -6.88 -7.06
CA ARG A 54 7.92 -7.81 -7.15
C ARG A 54 7.09 -7.84 -5.86
N LYS A 55 7.73 -7.84 -4.69
CA LYS A 55 7.03 -7.81 -3.39
C LYS A 55 6.23 -6.52 -3.22
N LYS A 56 6.77 -5.37 -3.61
CA LYS A 56 6.07 -4.08 -3.58
C LYS A 56 4.85 -4.07 -4.51
N GLU A 57 5.01 -4.54 -5.74
CA GLU A 57 3.89 -4.65 -6.69
C GLU A 57 2.79 -5.60 -6.21
N GLN A 58 3.17 -6.75 -5.65
CA GLN A 58 2.22 -7.71 -5.11
C GLN A 58 1.45 -7.12 -3.91
N ALA A 59 2.13 -6.39 -3.03
CA ALA A 59 1.49 -5.70 -1.91
C ALA A 59 0.48 -4.65 -2.40
N ALA A 60 0.88 -3.80 -3.37
CA ALA A 60 -0.02 -2.80 -3.96
C ALA A 60 -1.24 -3.44 -4.65
N ARG A 61 -1.06 -4.56 -5.35
CA ARG A 61 -2.17 -5.29 -5.98
C ARG A 61 -3.12 -5.90 -4.94
N GLN A 62 -2.59 -6.42 -3.84
CA GLN A 62 -3.42 -6.96 -2.75
C GLN A 62 -4.21 -5.86 -2.05
N GLU A 63 -3.61 -4.69 -1.86
CA GLU A 63 -4.28 -3.53 -1.28
C GLU A 63 -5.44 -3.06 -2.15
N ARG A 64 -5.23 -2.89 -3.46
CA ARG A 64 -6.30 -2.57 -4.42
C ARG A 64 -7.43 -3.59 -4.39
N LYS A 65 -7.10 -4.89 -4.40
CA LYS A 65 -8.11 -5.96 -4.33
C LYS A 65 -8.92 -5.92 -3.03
N LYS A 66 -8.29 -5.59 -1.90
CA LYS A 66 -8.97 -5.43 -0.60
C LYS A 66 -9.92 -4.24 -0.62
N GLU A 67 -9.49 -3.12 -1.19
CA GLU A 67 -10.31 -1.92 -1.30
C GLU A 67 -11.52 -2.15 -2.23
N GLU A 68 -11.30 -2.75 -3.40
CA GLU A 68 -12.38 -3.15 -4.32
C GLU A 68 -13.37 -4.11 -3.67
N ALA A 69 -12.88 -5.09 -2.91
CA ALA A 69 -13.73 -6.02 -2.17
C ALA A 69 -14.56 -5.31 -1.10
N ARG A 70 -13.99 -4.30 -0.40
CA ARG A 70 -14.71 -3.51 0.60
C ARG A 70 -15.80 -2.67 -0.05
N VAL A 71 -15.50 -2.00 -1.15
CA VAL A 71 -16.47 -1.20 -1.92
C VAL A 71 -17.57 -2.10 -2.49
N SER A 72 -17.24 -3.28 -2.99
CA SER A 72 -18.23 -4.24 -3.49
C SER A 72 -19.18 -4.71 -2.39
N LYS A 73 -18.65 -5.03 -1.20
CA LYS A 73 -19.47 -5.38 -0.03
C LYS A 73 -20.42 -4.26 0.35
N GLU A 74 -19.92 -3.04 0.49
CA GLU A 74 -20.75 -1.87 0.82
C GLU A 74 -21.85 -1.63 -0.22
N ARG A 75 -21.54 -1.81 -1.52
CA ARG A 75 -22.53 -1.72 -2.60
C ARG A 75 -23.56 -2.84 -2.51
N SER A 76 -23.14 -4.06 -2.22
CA SER A 76 -24.06 -5.20 -2.06
C SER A 76 -24.96 -5.05 -0.84
N GLU A 77 -24.45 -4.54 0.28
CA GLU A 77 -25.22 -4.26 1.49
C GLU A 77 -26.23 -3.15 1.25
N LYS A 78 -25.84 -2.05 0.59
CA LYS A 78 -26.75 -0.98 0.19
C LYS A 78 -27.82 -1.45 -0.78
N LYS A 79 -27.48 -2.34 -1.72
CA LYS A 79 -28.46 -2.94 -2.64
C LYS A 79 -29.42 -3.83 -1.86
N TRP A 80 -28.91 -4.70 -1.00
CA TRP A 80 -29.70 -5.58 -0.14
C TRP A 80 -30.67 -4.77 0.74
N GLN A 81 -30.19 -3.72 1.40
CA GLN A 81 -31.04 -2.82 2.19
C GLN A 81 -32.14 -2.17 1.35
N LYS A 82 -31.85 -1.73 0.12
CA LYS A 82 -32.87 -1.15 -0.76
C LYS A 82 -33.89 -2.17 -1.25
N ASP A 83 -33.43 -3.37 -1.59
CA ASP A 83 -34.29 -4.44 -2.08
C ASP A 83 -35.20 -4.97 -0.95
N HIS A 84 -34.67 -5.11 0.28
CA HIS A 84 -35.42 -5.59 1.45
C HIS A 84 -36.13 -4.47 2.23
N ALA A 85 -35.96 -3.20 1.86
CA ALA A 85 -36.66 -2.08 2.50
C ALA A 85 -38.19 -2.17 2.38
N TYR A 86 -38.69 -2.93 1.42
CA TYR A 86 -40.12 -3.13 1.19
C TYR A 86 -40.60 -4.55 1.50
N ASP A 87 -39.72 -5.49 1.87
CA ASP A 87 -40.12 -6.86 2.22
C ASP A 87 -40.98 -6.86 3.50
N ASP A 88 -40.59 -6.08 4.51
CA ASP A 88 -41.36 -5.97 5.76
C ASP A 88 -42.65 -5.15 5.59
N LEU A 89 -42.79 -4.35 4.52
CA LEU A 89 -43.98 -3.52 4.29
C LEU A 89 -45.16 -4.32 3.73
N PHE A 90 -44.90 -5.45 3.08
CA PHE A 90 -45.93 -6.35 2.52
C PHE A 90 -46.09 -7.65 3.31
N SER A 91 -45.68 -7.68 4.57
CA SER A 91 -46.00 -8.81 5.45
C SER A 91 -47.50 -8.85 5.74
N GLU A 92 -48.05 -10.07 5.86
CA GLU A 92 -49.49 -10.28 6.17
C GLU A 92 -49.87 -9.58 7.48
N GLU A 93 -48.98 -9.57 8.47
CA GLU A 93 -49.16 -8.88 9.75
C GLU A 93 -49.30 -7.35 9.60
N ASN A 94 -48.48 -6.71 8.76
CA ASN A 94 -48.56 -5.26 8.52
C ASN A 94 -49.77 -4.88 7.63
N MET A 95 -50.17 -5.77 6.71
CA MET A 95 -51.40 -5.61 5.94
C MET A 95 -52.66 -5.77 6.81
N GLU A 96 -52.65 -6.68 7.78
CA GLU A 96 -53.74 -6.84 8.73
C GLU A 96 -53.82 -5.67 9.71
N ALA A 97 -52.68 -5.18 10.21
CA ALA A 97 -52.63 -4.01 11.11
C ALA A 97 -53.08 -2.70 10.44
N SER A 98 -52.92 -2.57 9.12
CA SER A 98 -53.41 -1.43 8.33
C SER A 98 -54.83 -1.61 7.78
N SER A 99 -55.43 -2.80 7.96
CA SER A 99 -56.78 -3.12 7.50
C SER A 99 -57.81 -2.91 8.60
N ASN A 100 -58.80 -2.04 8.33
CA ASN A 100 -59.91 -1.78 9.25
C ASN A 100 -60.98 -2.91 9.28
N GLN A 101 -60.75 -4.03 8.58
CA GLN A 101 -61.74 -5.11 8.45
C GLN A 101 -61.87 -5.98 9.70
N ASN A 102 -60.80 -6.11 10.49
CA ASN A 102 -60.75 -7.00 11.67
C ASN A 102 -60.57 -6.21 12.98
N ARG A 103 -61.11 -4.98 13.07
CA ARG A 103 -60.95 -4.13 14.26
C ARG A 103 -62.04 -4.42 15.31
N PRO A 104 -61.71 -4.58 16.60
CA PRO A 104 -62.70 -4.73 17.66
C PRO A 104 -63.58 -3.47 17.81
N GLU A 105 -64.80 -3.62 18.35
CA GLU A 105 -65.83 -2.56 18.50
C GLU A 105 -65.39 -1.35 19.35
N ASN A 106 -64.23 -1.38 20.00
CA ASN A 106 -63.68 -0.32 20.85
C ASN A 106 -62.79 0.70 20.10
N TRP A 107 -62.96 0.84 18.79
CA TRP A 107 -62.12 1.70 17.94
C TRP A 107 -62.25 3.22 18.22
N GLU A 108 -63.27 3.64 18.99
CA GLU A 108 -63.50 5.03 19.41
C GLU A 108 -62.55 5.48 20.54
N ASP A 109 -62.02 4.57 21.37
CA ASP A 109 -61.13 4.90 22.50
C ASP A 109 -59.72 5.33 22.07
N ASP A 110 -59.27 4.93 20.87
CA ASP A 110 -57.95 5.26 20.32
C ASP A 110 -57.88 6.67 19.68
N PHE A 111 -59.00 7.40 19.58
CA PHE A 111 -59.09 8.72 18.92
C PHE A 111 -59.24 9.90 19.91
N MET A 112 -59.40 9.61 21.22
CA MET A 112 -59.47 10.59 22.32
C MET A 112 -58.12 10.71 23.03
#